data_AF-A0AAP3CKF4-F1
#
_entry.id   AF-A0AAP3CKF4-F1
#
_cell.length_a   1.000
_cell.length_b   1.000
_cell.length_c   1.000
_cell.angle_alpha   90.00
_cell.angle_beta   90.00
_cell.angle_gamma   90.00
#
_symmetry.space_group_name_H-M   'P 1'
#
loop_
_entity.id
_entity.type
_entity.pdbx_description
1 polymer ?
#
loop_
_entity_poly.entity_id
_entity_poly.type
_entity_poly.pdbx_seq_one_letter_code
_entity_poly.pdbx_strand_id
1 'polypeptide(L)'
;MNTRSSKYEPLYKFLKLKDTNRVVMTFSDLEDILGFTLPTTALKRDQWWVNNNSQHTQANSWLKAGFRAVPKLNEKKVEFVKYLEE
;
A
#
# COMPACT_ATOMS: atom_id res chain seq x y z
N MET A 1 17.57 19.12 -1.93
CA MET A 1 16.96 17.90 -1.35
C MET A 1 15.75 17.54 -2.20
N ASN A 2 15.93 16.73 -3.25
CA ASN A 2 14.83 16.34 -4.14
C ASN A 2 14.18 15.07 -3.60
N THR A 3 13.29 15.20 -2.61
CA THR A 3 12.39 14.10 -2.29
C THR A 3 11.47 13.93 -3.48
N ARG A 4 11.77 12.97 -4.38
CA ARG A 4 10.79 12.46 -5.35
C ARG A 4 9.65 11.86 -4.54
N SER A 5 8.71 12.70 -4.13
CA SER A 5 7.45 12.29 -3.50
C SER A 5 6.83 11.25 -4.41
N SER A 6 6.89 10.00 -3.97
CA SER A 6 6.20 8.93 -4.67
C SER A 6 4.71 9.25 -4.57
N LYS A 7 3.95 9.04 -5.65
CA LYS A 7 2.48 9.22 -5.63
C LYS A 7 1.78 8.47 -4.48
N TYR A 8 2.47 7.48 -3.89
CA TYR A 8 2.05 6.69 -2.74
C TYR A 8 2.61 7.18 -1.38
N GLU A 9 3.17 8.39 -1.29
CA GLU A 9 3.64 8.99 -0.04
C GLU A 9 2.51 9.20 1.01
N PRO A 10 1.28 9.63 0.62
CA PRO A 10 0.16 9.74 1.56
C PRO A 10 -0.15 8.41 2.24
N LEU A 11 -0.14 7.32 1.47
CA LEU A 11 -0.34 5.96 1.99
C LEU A 11 0.76 5.55 2.97
N TYR A 12 2.03 5.85 2.67
CA TYR A 12 3.14 5.60 3.60
C TYR A 12 2.95 6.35 4.93
N LYS A 13 2.63 7.64 4.87
CA LYS A 13 2.37 8.45 6.07
C LYS A 13 1.19 7.90 6.87
N PHE A 14 0.10 7.55 6.19
CA PHE A 14 -1.08 6.98 6.81
C PHE A 14 -0.74 5.69 7.57
N LEU A 15 -0.06 4.74 6.92
CA LEU A 15 0.33 3.47 7.54
C LEU A 15 1.33 3.66 8.68
N LYS A 16 2.29 4.58 8.53
CA LYS A 16 3.28 4.89 9.57
C LYS A 16 2.65 5.49 10.83
N LEU A 17 1.56 6.23 10.69
CA LEU A 17 0.80 6.77 11.82
C LEU A 17 -0.06 5.71 12.51
N LYS A 18 -0.24 4.52 11.93
CA LYS A 18 -0.99 3.43 12.57
C LYS A 18 -0.11 2.65 13.54
N ASP A 19 -0.52 2.65 14.80
CA ASP A 19 0.04 1.82 15.86
C ASP A 19 -0.58 0.40 15.90
N THR A 20 -0.93 -0.12 14.72
CA THR A 20 -1.53 -1.45 14.61
C THR A 20 -0.67 -2.35 13.74
N ASN A 21 -0.69 -3.65 14.05
CA ASN A 21 0.01 -4.66 13.24
C ASN A 21 -0.77 -5.03 11.98
N ARG A 22 -2.05 -4.68 11.90
CA ARG A 22 -2.92 -4.93 10.76
C ARG A 22 -3.79 -3.71 10.49
N VAL A 23 -3.82 -3.28 9.25
CA VAL A 23 -4.67 -2.19 8.75
C VAL A 23 -5.44 -2.73 7.56
N VAL A 24 -6.76 -2.75 7.65
CA VAL A 24 -7.64 -3.19 6.55
C VAL A 24 -8.34 -1.95 6.00
N MET A 25 -8.32 -1.79 4.68
CA MET A 25 -9.03 -0.70 4.00
C MET A 25 -9.52 -1.14 2.63
N THR A 26 -10.57 -0.49 2.14
CA THR A 26 -11.08 -0.76 0.79
C THR A 26 -10.21 -0.11 -0.27
N PHE A 27 -10.33 -0.55 -1.51
CA PHE A 27 -9.69 0.14 -2.62
C PHE A 27 -10.17 1.58 -2.76
N SER A 28 -11.45 1.85 -2.49
CA SER A 28 -11.98 3.22 -2.49
C SER A 28 -11.37 4.10 -1.40
N ASP A 29 -11.19 3.59 -0.18
CA ASP A 29 -10.49 4.34 0.89
C ASP A 29 -9.04 4.64 0.49
N LEU A 30 -8.39 3.68 -0.17
CA LEU A 30 -7.02 3.85 -0.64
C LEU A 30 -6.94 4.89 -1.76
N GLU A 31 -7.90 4.91 -2.68
CA GLU A 31 -8.02 5.92 -3.74
C GLU A 31 -8.24 7.32 -3.17
N ASP A 32 -9.06 7.44 -2.12
CA ASP A 32 -9.31 8.69 -1.40
C ASP A 32 -8.03 9.22 -0.73
N ILE A 33 -7.30 8.35 -0.01
CA ILE A 33 -6.01 8.70 0.62
C ILE A 33 -4.96 9.09 -0.42
N LEU A 34 -4.94 8.42 -1.56
CA LEU A 34 -3.98 8.67 -2.64
C LEU A 34 -4.36 9.88 -3.49
N GLY A 35 -5.63 10.28 -3.51
CA GLY A 35 -6.17 11.32 -4.39
C GLY A 35 -6.19 10.92 -5.87
N PHE A 36 -6.09 9.63 -6.18
CA PHE A 36 -6.21 9.11 -7.54
C PHE A 36 -6.79 7.70 -7.55
N THR A 37 -7.47 7.38 -8.65
CA THR A 37 -8.08 6.07 -8.87
C THR A 37 -7.01 5.01 -9.15
N LEU A 38 -7.14 3.86 -8.52
CA LEU A 38 -6.23 2.74 -8.72
C LEU A 38 -6.37 2.22 -10.16
N PRO A 39 -5.27 1.81 -10.80
CA PRO A 39 -5.36 1.19 -12.11
C PRO A 39 -6.15 -0.10 -12.01
N THR A 40 -6.90 -0.43 -13.05
CA THR A 40 -7.68 -1.69 -13.13
C THR A 40 -6.82 -2.94 -12.91
N THR A 41 -5.52 -2.87 -13.19
CA THR A 41 -4.55 -3.92 -12.87
C THR A 41 -4.43 -4.17 -11.37
N ALA A 42 -4.48 -3.14 -10.51
CA ALA A 42 -4.48 -3.28 -9.06
C ALA A 42 -5.74 -4.01 -8.55
N LEU A 43 -6.86 -3.79 -9.24
CA LEU A 43 -8.15 -4.38 -8.92
C LEU A 43 -8.31 -5.82 -9.43
N LYS A 44 -7.53 -6.21 -10.44
CA LYS A 44 -7.64 -7.50 -11.14
C LYS A 44 -6.47 -8.45 -10.89
N ARG A 45 -5.31 -7.95 -10.47
CA ARG A 45 -4.08 -8.74 -10.34
C ARG A 45 -3.40 -8.49 -9.01
N ASP A 46 -3.27 -9.55 -8.22
CA ASP A 46 -2.48 -9.54 -6.97
C ASP A 46 -1.01 -9.22 -7.22
N GLN A 47 -0.51 -9.50 -8.43
CA GLN A 47 0.85 -9.14 -8.86
C GLN A 47 1.17 -7.66 -8.69
N TRP A 48 0.17 -6.78 -8.78
CA TRP A 48 0.36 -5.34 -8.59
C TRP A 48 0.72 -4.99 -7.13
N TRP A 49 0.28 -5.82 -6.18
CA TRP A 49 0.49 -5.70 -4.74
C TRP A 49 1.70 -6.48 -4.23
N VAL A 50 2.51 -7.04 -5.13
CA VAL A 50 3.70 -7.82 -4.75
C VAL A 50 4.65 -6.96 -3.91
N ASN A 51 5.07 -7.55 -2.79
CA ASN A 51 5.98 -6.94 -1.82
C ASN A 51 7.44 -6.94 -2.29
N ASN A 52 7.69 -6.44 -3.50
CA ASN A 52 9.02 -6.35 -4.08
C ASN A 52 9.42 -4.88 -4.30
N ASN A 53 10.47 -4.44 -3.63
CA ASN A 53 10.97 -3.07 -3.66
C ASN A 53 11.70 -2.69 -4.96
N SER A 54 12.10 -3.67 -5.78
CA SER A 54 13.10 -3.45 -6.83
C SER A 54 12.53 -2.84 -8.12
N GLN A 55 11.22 -2.92 -8.35
CA GLN A 55 10.61 -2.43 -9.60
C GLN A 55 9.30 -1.66 -9.41
N HIS A 56 8.76 -1.58 -8.19
CA HIS A 56 7.42 -1.03 -7.97
C HIS A 56 7.43 0.07 -6.90
N THR A 57 7.28 1.33 -7.34
CA THR A 57 7.22 2.50 -6.47
C THR A 57 6.08 2.44 -5.45
N GLN A 58 4.98 1.76 -5.78
CA GLN A 58 3.88 1.43 -4.87
C GLN A 58 4.32 0.55 -3.71
N ALA A 59 4.98 -0.58 -4.00
CA ALA A 59 5.45 -1.51 -2.98
C ALA A 59 6.39 -0.86 -1.99
N ASN A 60 7.23 0.06 -2.47
CA ASN A 60 8.13 0.83 -1.63
C ASN A 60 7.40 1.62 -0.53
N SER A 61 6.17 2.09 -0.75
CA SER A 61 5.46 2.90 0.25
C SER A 61 5.05 2.11 1.49
N TRP A 62 4.40 0.95 1.33
CA TRP A 62 4.01 0.14 2.48
C TRP A 62 5.21 -0.61 3.07
N LEU A 63 6.16 -1.05 2.23
CA LEU A 63 7.40 -1.68 2.72
C LEU A 63 8.24 -0.72 3.56
N LYS A 64 8.39 0.55 3.15
CA LYS A 64 9.07 1.57 3.97
C LYS A 64 8.35 1.86 5.28
N ALA A 65 7.03 1.65 5.34
CA ALA A 65 6.28 1.75 6.59
C ALA A 65 6.41 0.49 7.47
N GLY A 66 7.11 -0.56 7.02
CA GLY A 66 7.22 -1.84 7.72
C GLY A 66 6.01 -2.75 7.52
N PHE A 67 5.21 -2.52 6.48
CA PHE A 67 4.02 -3.31 6.17
C PHE A 67 4.17 -4.08 4.86
N ARG A 68 3.44 -5.19 4.74
CA ARG A 68 3.21 -5.94 3.51
C ARG A 68 1.76 -5.79 3.09
N ALA A 69 1.52 -5.56 1.80
CA ALA A 69 0.18 -5.52 1.25
C ALA A 69 -0.32 -6.93 0.92
N VAL A 70 -1.55 -7.22 1.32
CA VAL A 70 -2.28 -8.45 1.04
C VAL A 70 -3.63 -8.05 0.45
N PRO A 71 -3.76 -8.00 -0.89
CA PRO A 71 -5.03 -7.69 -1.53
C PRO A 71 -6.06 -8.80 -1.31
N LYS A 72 -7.32 -8.40 -1.19
CA LYS A 72 -8.52 -9.24 -1.17
C LYS A 72 -9.40 -8.80 -2.33
N LEU A 73 -9.04 -9.22 -3.56
CA LEU A 73 -9.75 -8.81 -4.78
C LEU A 73 -11.25 -9.13 -4.73
N ASN A 74 -11.61 -10.26 -4.12
CA ASN A 74 -13.00 -10.67 -3.93
C ASN A 74 -13.83 -9.66 -3.11
N GLU A 75 -13.19 -8.99 -2.14
CA GLU A 75 -13.83 -8.01 -1.26
C GLU A 75 -13.51 -6.57 -1.65
N LYS A 76 -12.69 -6.36 -2.70
CA LYS A 76 -12.14 -5.05 -3.08
C LYS A 76 -11.45 -4.33 -1.91
N LYS A 77 -10.72 -5.09 -1.11
CA LYS A 77 -9.97 -4.60 0.06
C LYS A 77 -8.49 -4.93 -0.06
N VAL A 78 -7.68 -4.22 0.70
CA VAL A 78 -6.29 -4.56 0.94
C VAL A 78 -6.02 -4.55 2.44
N GLU A 79 -5.23 -5.53 2.86
CA GLU A 79 -4.76 -5.64 4.22
C GLU A 79 -3.27 -5.36 4.26
N PHE A 80 -2.88 -4.37 5.04
CA PHE A 80 -1.48 -4.09 5.34
C PHE A 80 -1.13 -4.74 6.67
N VAL A 81 -0.20 -5.69 6.63
CA VAL A 81 0.26 -6.43 7.81
C VAL A 81 1.70 -6.02 8.11
N LYS A 82 1.98 -5.56 9.33
CA LYS A 82 3.35 -5.30 9.77
C LYS A 82 4.12 -6.60 9.76
N TYR A 83 5.30 -6.60 9.15
CA TYR A 83 6.25 -7.68 9.33
C TYR A 83 7.30 -7.12 10.29
N LEU A 84 7.24 -7.53 11.55
CA LEU A 84 8.31 -7.29 12.51
C LEU A 84 9.49 -8.14 12.03
N GLU A 85 10.55 -7.50 11.52
CA GLU A 85 11.87 -8.13 11.57
C GLU A 85 12.29 -8.08 13.04
N GLU A 86 12.36 -9.25 13.67
CA GLU A 86 12.96 -9.45 15.00
C GLU A 86 14.43 -9.02 15.03
#